data_AF-A0AB34IJC0-F1
#
_entry.id   AF-A0AB34IJC0-F1
#
_cell.length_a   1.000
_cell.length_b   1.000
_cell.length_c   1.000
_cell.angle_alpha   90.00
_cell.angle_beta   90.00
_cell.angle_gamma   90.00
#
_symmetry.space_group_name_H-M   'P 1'
#
loop_
_entity.id
_entity.type
_entity.pdbx_description
1 polymer ?
#
loop_
_entity_poly.entity_id
_entity_poly.type
_entity_poly.pdbx_seq_one_letter_code
_entity_poly.pdbx_strand_id
1 'polypeptide(L)'
;MKRPYLPSSPIPITATLSSSSPPPPRTPVSFSFPALTDDAVPPHTLILGTHPSQISLARTRYYANPSNAFWWLVGDALGFRYDAGLKPRSDGKARKKGGGAGEREEPAGRVDYFAALRYSSPLLPYDAAAARLAAAGFALWDVVGACEREGSLDADIAPQSVVANDVRALCDRFPSIRRVCFASGAQTAKLFLQQNEEWVRSGAFSLPHGEPIPPPFAARKWRDAFTIAEGTPPRIVLVVLPSVSPAAASISYLAKREAWERLCFKPGLRELDKWQGRRDTSDGRIDDCPARFSLETCEAPSNNKEPIG
;
A
#
# COMPACT_ATOMS: atom_id res chain seq x y z
N MET A 1 22.58 -87.62 -36.51
CA MET A 1 21.50 -88.23 -35.71
C MET A 1 21.24 -87.36 -34.49
N LYS A 2 19.95 -87.05 -34.23
CA LYS A 2 19.43 -86.02 -33.31
C LYS A 2 19.84 -86.24 -31.84
N ARG A 3 20.17 -85.16 -31.12
CA ARG A 3 19.79 -84.97 -29.71
C ARG A 3 19.19 -83.56 -29.56
N PRO A 4 17.97 -83.42 -29.01
CA PRO A 4 17.30 -82.13 -28.89
C PRO A 4 17.86 -81.33 -27.70
N TYR A 5 18.14 -80.04 -27.94
CA TYR A 5 18.53 -79.07 -26.93
C TYR A 5 17.26 -78.64 -26.16
N LEU A 6 17.25 -78.82 -24.84
CA LEU A 6 16.21 -78.27 -23.95
C LEU A 6 16.55 -76.80 -23.64
N PRO A 7 15.58 -75.87 -23.62
CA PRO A 7 15.84 -74.48 -23.31
C PRO A 7 16.07 -74.27 -21.81
N SER A 8 17.18 -73.61 -21.45
CA SER A 8 17.44 -73.11 -20.10
C SER A 8 16.53 -71.92 -19.79
N SER A 9 15.78 -72.00 -18.69
CA SER A 9 14.90 -70.94 -18.18
C SER A 9 15.65 -69.61 -17.98
N PRO A 10 15.04 -68.46 -18.28
CA PRO A 10 15.66 -67.16 -18.03
C PRO A 10 15.68 -66.84 -16.52
N ILE A 11 16.85 -66.42 -16.04
CA ILE A 11 17.04 -65.85 -14.70
C ILE A 11 16.26 -64.53 -14.62
N PRO A 12 15.40 -64.30 -13.61
CA PRO A 12 14.77 -63.00 -13.46
C PRO A 12 15.82 -61.97 -13.02
N ILE A 13 16.08 -60.98 -13.88
CA ILE A 13 16.79 -59.77 -13.51
C ILE A 13 15.80 -58.95 -12.68
N THR A 14 15.89 -59.04 -11.36
CA THR A 14 15.21 -58.14 -10.45
C THR A 14 15.82 -56.76 -10.63
N ALA A 15 15.20 -55.92 -11.46
CA ALA A 15 15.53 -54.51 -11.53
C ALA A 15 15.15 -53.88 -10.19
N THR A 16 16.17 -53.57 -9.39
CA THR A 16 16.04 -52.74 -8.19
C THR A 16 15.56 -51.37 -8.64
N LEU A 17 14.26 -51.10 -8.47
CA LEU A 17 13.69 -49.77 -8.59
C LEU A 17 14.38 -48.89 -7.55
N SER A 18 15.33 -48.07 -8.00
CA SER A 18 15.92 -46.99 -7.22
C SER A 18 14.77 -46.06 -6.81
N SER A 19 14.43 -46.06 -5.52
CA SER A 19 13.44 -45.16 -4.95
C SER A 19 14.03 -43.74 -4.98
N SER A 20 13.84 -43.03 -6.09
CA SER A 20 14.02 -41.58 -6.08
C SER A 20 12.93 -40.99 -5.20
N SER A 21 13.29 -40.49 -4.03
CA SER A 21 12.38 -39.70 -3.19
C SER A 21 11.73 -38.60 -4.04
N PRO A 22 10.43 -38.33 -3.86
CA PRO A 22 9.78 -37.24 -4.55
C PRO A 22 10.51 -35.92 -4.25
N PRO A 23 10.62 -34.99 -5.22
CA PRO A 23 11.19 -33.68 -4.96
C PRO A 23 10.43 -33.03 -3.79
N PRO A 24 11.12 -32.25 -2.93
CA PRO A 24 10.46 -31.56 -1.83
C PRO A 24 9.29 -30.71 -2.38
N PRO A 25 8.19 -30.58 -1.62
CA PRO A 25 7.06 -29.76 -2.05
C PRO A 25 7.55 -28.34 -2.37
N ARG A 26 7.19 -27.84 -3.55
CA ARG A 26 7.55 -26.47 -3.95
C ARG A 26 6.78 -25.49 -3.06
N THR A 27 7.50 -24.60 -2.41
CA THR A 27 6.90 -23.51 -1.63
C THR A 27 6.00 -22.67 -2.53
N PRO A 28 4.75 -22.37 -2.14
CA PRO A 28 3.85 -21.59 -2.99
C PRO A 28 4.38 -20.16 -3.17
N VAL A 29 4.42 -19.71 -4.43
CA VAL A 29 4.79 -18.35 -4.81
C VAL A 29 3.56 -17.45 -4.74
N SER A 30 3.67 -16.33 -4.02
CA SER A 30 2.67 -15.27 -3.94
C SER A 30 3.09 -14.09 -4.82
N PHE A 31 2.12 -13.47 -5.50
CA PHE A 31 2.33 -12.29 -6.36
C PHE A 31 1.57 -11.09 -5.80
N SER A 32 2.17 -9.90 -5.89
CA SER A 32 1.48 -8.64 -5.61
C SER A 32 0.50 -8.29 -6.75
N PHE A 33 -0.41 -7.36 -6.48
CA PHE A 33 -1.33 -6.85 -7.50
C PHE A 33 -0.64 -5.83 -8.42
N PRO A 34 -1.26 -5.50 -9.57
CA PRO A 34 -0.86 -4.35 -10.37
C PRO A 34 -0.95 -3.05 -9.56
N ALA A 35 -0.10 -2.07 -9.91
CA ALA A 35 -0.19 -0.75 -9.32
C ALA A 35 -1.58 -0.15 -9.55
N LEU A 36 -2.23 0.26 -8.47
CA LEU A 36 -3.48 0.99 -8.52
C LEU A 36 -3.17 2.44 -8.87
N THR A 37 -3.58 2.85 -10.06
CA THR A 37 -3.41 4.19 -10.63
C THR A 37 -4.67 4.58 -11.39
N ASP A 38 -4.86 5.88 -11.62
CA ASP A 38 -5.82 6.41 -12.58
C ASP A 38 -5.02 7.02 -13.74
N ASP A 39 -5.21 6.53 -14.97
CA ASP A 39 -4.50 7.09 -16.13
C ASP A 39 -5.04 8.48 -16.54
N ALA A 40 -6.25 8.86 -16.10
CA ALA A 40 -6.83 10.18 -16.35
C ALA A 40 -6.29 11.25 -15.39
N VAL A 41 -5.77 10.86 -14.23
CA VAL A 41 -5.17 11.75 -13.23
C VAL A 41 -3.74 11.31 -12.94
N PRO A 42 -2.72 12.05 -13.42
CA PRO A 42 -1.34 11.64 -13.27
C PRO A 42 -0.96 11.57 -11.77
N PRO A 43 -0.49 10.41 -11.27
CA PRO A 43 -0.27 10.23 -9.84
C PRO A 43 0.89 11.11 -9.36
N HIS A 44 0.71 11.81 -8.24
CA HIS A 44 1.73 12.64 -7.62
C HIS A 44 2.42 11.96 -6.43
N THR A 45 1.74 11.01 -5.79
CA THR A 45 2.22 10.27 -4.62
C THR A 45 2.04 8.78 -4.85
N LEU A 46 3.13 8.03 -4.72
CA LEU A 46 3.12 6.57 -4.72
C LEU A 46 3.20 6.06 -3.28
N ILE A 47 2.21 5.27 -2.87
CA ILE A 47 2.17 4.60 -1.57
C ILE A 47 2.63 3.15 -1.77
N LEU A 48 3.65 2.73 -1.05
CA LEU A 48 4.23 1.40 -1.12
C LEU A 48 3.98 0.60 0.15
N GLY A 49 3.25 -0.49 0.02
CA GLY A 49 3.25 -1.60 0.97
C GLY A 49 4.48 -2.49 0.82
N THR A 50 4.58 -3.53 1.65
CA THR A 50 5.64 -4.53 1.52
C THR A 50 5.24 -5.60 0.51
N HIS A 51 4.19 -6.34 0.81
CA HIS A 51 3.55 -7.36 -0.01
C HIS A 51 2.12 -7.57 0.52
N PRO A 52 1.13 -8.01 -0.29
CA PRO A 52 -0.22 -8.23 0.21
C PRO A 52 -0.29 -9.36 1.24
N SER A 53 -1.09 -9.15 2.29
CA SER A 53 -1.41 -10.21 3.26
C SER A 53 -2.27 -11.30 2.62
N GLN A 54 -2.34 -12.50 3.22
CA GLN A 54 -3.19 -13.59 2.72
C GLN A 54 -4.67 -13.16 2.57
N ILE A 55 -5.20 -12.35 3.49
CA ILE A 55 -6.56 -11.79 3.38
C ILE A 55 -6.68 -10.87 2.17
N SER A 56 -5.64 -10.08 1.90
CA SER A 56 -5.58 -9.19 0.74
C SER A 56 -5.56 -9.99 -0.56
N LEU A 57 -4.68 -11.01 -0.66
CA LEU A 57 -4.57 -11.92 -1.79
C LEU A 57 -5.89 -12.66 -2.06
N ALA A 58 -6.47 -13.27 -1.02
CA ALA A 58 -7.73 -14.01 -1.14
C ALA A 58 -8.90 -13.12 -1.61
N ARG A 59 -8.87 -11.83 -1.29
CA ARG A 59 -9.90 -10.86 -1.69
C ARG A 59 -9.53 -10.08 -2.96
N THR A 60 -8.32 -10.26 -3.51
CA THR A 60 -7.76 -9.46 -4.61
C THR A 60 -7.87 -7.95 -4.35
N ARG A 61 -7.57 -7.53 -3.11
CA ARG A 61 -7.79 -6.16 -2.64
C ARG A 61 -6.62 -5.73 -1.76
N TYR A 62 -6.07 -4.54 -2.00
CA TYR A 62 -5.08 -3.95 -1.12
C TYR A 62 -5.63 -3.73 0.28
N TYR A 63 -4.84 -4.08 1.29
CA TYR A 63 -5.19 -3.87 2.71
C TYR A 63 -6.59 -4.38 3.09
N ALA A 64 -6.99 -5.54 2.55
CA ALA A 64 -8.36 -6.05 2.72
C ALA A 64 -8.69 -6.56 4.14
N ASN A 65 -7.69 -6.64 5.02
CA ASN A 65 -7.90 -6.98 6.43
C ASN A 65 -8.64 -5.83 7.13
N PRO A 66 -9.86 -6.05 7.69
CA PRO A 66 -10.64 -4.99 8.35
C PRO A 66 -9.92 -4.29 9.51
N SER A 67 -8.96 -4.96 10.15
CA SER A 67 -8.16 -4.38 11.23
C SER A 67 -7.03 -3.47 10.73
N ASN A 68 -6.76 -3.43 9.42
CA ASN A 68 -5.76 -2.54 8.84
C ASN A 68 -6.28 -1.10 8.81
N ALA A 69 -5.45 -0.16 9.22
CA ALA A 69 -5.84 1.24 9.35
C ALA A 69 -5.90 2.01 8.01
N PHE A 70 -5.34 1.46 6.92
CA PHE A 70 -5.11 2.19 5.67
C PHE A 70 -6.37 2.87 5.11
N TRP A 71 -7.42 2.11 4.83
CA TRP A 71 -8.64 2.65 4.22
C TRP A 71 -9.39 3.62 5.13
N TRP A 72 -9.21 3.52 6.45
CA TRP A 72 -9.74 4.50 7.42
C TRP A 72 -8.99 5.83 7.34
N LEU A 73 -7.67 5.79 7.20
CA LEU A 73 -6.83 6.97 7.04
C LEU A 73 -7.11 7.66 5.70
N VAL A 74 -7.26 6.88 4.63
CA VAL A 74 -7.67 7.40 3.31
C VAL A 74 -9.06 8.04 3.40
N GLY A 75 -10.02 7.38 4.07
CA GLY A 75 -11.37 7.93 4.27
C GLY A 75 -11.38 9.24 5.05
N ASP A 76 -10.57 9.34 6.12
CA ASP A 76 -10.40 10.59 6.88
C ASP A 76 -9.84 11.71 5.99
N ALA A 77 -8.91 11.41 5.08
CA ALA A 77 -8.27 12.40 4.21
C ALA A 77 -9.13 12.81 3.00
N LEU A 78 -9.93 11.89 2.47
CA LEU A 78 -10.71 12.07 1.22
C LEU A 78 -12.22 12.21 1.45
N GLY A 79 -12.67 12.25 2.71
CA GLY A 79 -14.06 12.54 3.08
C GLY A 79 -15.03 11.39 2.85
N PHE A 80 -14.64 10.15 3.18
CA PHE A 80 -15.54 8.99 3.11
C PHE A 80 -15.36 8.03 4.29
N ARG A 81 -16.34 7.14 4.49
CA ARG A 81 -16.26 6.02 5.43
C ARG A 81 -16.02 4.72 4.68
N TYR A 82 -15.13 3.89 5.17
CA TYR A 82 -14.86 2.59 4.56
C TYR A 82 -15.87 1.52 5.02
N ASP A 83 -16.50 0.83 4.07
CA ASP A 83 -17.61 -0.10 4.28
C ASP A 83 -17.22 -1.44 4.93
N ALA A 84 -15.93 -1.78 5.01
CA ALA A 84 -15.50 -3.06 5.59
C ALA A 84 -15.65 -3.17 7.13
N GLY A 85 -16.34 -2.23 7.77
CA GLY A 85 -16.93 -2.35 9.10
C GLY A 85 -16.04 -3.01 10.15
N LEU A 86 -15.10 -2.24 10.71
CA LEU A 86 -14.52 -2.38 12.06
C LEU A 86 -13.51 -1.23 12.27
N LYS A 87 -13.80 -0.32 13.20
CA LYS A 87 -12.92 0.80 13.58
C LYS A 87 -11.60 0.20 14.13
N PRO A 88 -10.42 0.67 13.70
CA PRO A 88 -9.17 0.35 14.38
C PRO A 88 -9.32 0.76 15.85
N ARG A 89 -8.96 -0.12 16.81
CA ARG A 89 -9.06 0.15 18.26
C ARG A 89 -8.60 1.57 18.55
N SER A 90 -9.54 2.44 18.86
CA SER A 90 -9.38 3.89 18.85
C SER A 90 -8.96 4.44 20.20
N ASP A 91 -8.17 3.68 20.94
CA ASP A 91 -7.91 3.94 22.35
C ASP A 91 -6.98 2.84 22.85
N GLY A 92 -5.68 3.13 22.79
CA GLY A 92 -4.72 2.36 23.56
C GLY A 92 -5.06 2.51 25.04
N LYS A 93 -5.73 1.52 25.62
CA LYS A 93 -5.60 1.09 27.02
C LYS A 93 -6.43 -0.18 27.26
N ALA A 94 -5.74 -1.31 27.40
CA ALA A 94 -6.08 -2.26 28.43
C ALA A 94 -5.06 -2.08 29.56
N ARG A 95 -5.28 -1.08 30.42
CA ARG A 95 -4.74 -1.09 31.78
C ARG A 95 -5.89 -0.96 32.77
N LYS A 96 -5.89 -1.91 33.69
CA LYS A 96 -6.86 -2.25 34.73
C LYS A 96 -7.24 -1.02 35.59
N LYS A 97 -8.48 -1.06 36.10
CA LYS A 97 -9.12 -0.19 37.12
C LYS A 97 -8.15 0.57 38.05
N GLY A 98 -8.36 1.88 38.18
CA GLY A 98 -7.90 2.72 39.30
C GLY A 98 -8.49 4.12 39.11
N GLY A 99 -9.38 4.54 40.01
CA GLY A 99 -10.25 5.72 39.88
C GLY A 99 -9.59 7.06 40.22
N GLY A 100 -10.40 8.12 40.06
CA GLY A 100 -10.08 9.48 40.47
C GLY A 100 -10.63 10.49 39.46
N ALA A 101 -11.74 11.13 39.82
CA ALA A 101 -12.29 12.28 39.10
C ALA A 101 -11.38 13.49 39.29
N GLY A 102 -11.16 14.26 38.22
CA GLY A 102 -10.39 15.50 38.25
C GLY A 102 -10.28 16.10 36.85
N GLU A 103 -11.07 17.14 36.64
CA GLU A 103 -10.94 18.27 35.69
C GLU A 103 -10.11 18.05 34.41
N ARG A 104 -10.77 18.15 33.25
CA ARG A 104 -10.08 18.29 31.96
C ARG A 104 -9.87 19.77 31.67
N GLU A 105 -8.64 20.23 31.83
CA GLU A 105 -8.13 21.40 31.13
C GLU A 105 -8.13 21.11 29.62
N GLU A 106 -8.75 22.00 28.85
CA GLU A 106 -8.64 22.09 27.39
C GLU A 106 -7.27 22.68 27.02
N PRO A 107 -6.38 21.99 26.28
CA PRO A 107 -5.22 22.64 25.70
C PRO A 107 -5.57 23.22 24.33
N ALA A 108 -5.15 24.46 24.17
CA ALA A 108 -5.37 25.37 23.06
C ALA A 108 -5.01 24.82 21.66
N GLY A 109 -5.81 25.22 20.67
CA GLY A 109 -5.40 25.29 19.26
C GLY A 109 -6.14 24.32 18.33
N ARG A 110 -7.23 24.77 17.70
CA ARG A 110 -7.99 24.05 16.67
C ARG A 110 -7.11 23.37 15.61
N VAL A 111 -7.42 22.11 15.32
CA VAL A 111 -7.44 21.58 13.95
C VAL A 111 -8.72 20.75 13.79
N ASP A 112 -9.83 21.44 13.56
CA ASP A 112 -11.05 20.80 13.07
C ASP A 112 -10.87 20.58 11.57
N TYR A 113 -10.87 19.32 11.14
CA TYR A 113 -11.06 19.02 9.72
C TYR A 113 -12.34 18.21 9.51
N PHE A 114 -12.78 17.36 10.44
CA PHE A 114 -13.94 16.49 10.24
C PHE A 114 -14.58 16.03 11.57
N ALA A 115 -14.64 16.86 12.63
CA ALA A 115 -15.27 16.46 13.90
C ALA A 115 -16.77 16.09 13.72
N ALA A 116 -17.44 16.68 12.72
CA ALA A 116 -18.82 16.38 12.34
C ALA A 116 -19.00 15.28 11.28
N LEU A 117 -17.93 14.82 10.62
CA LEU A 117 -18.05 14.14 9.32
C LEU A 117 -17.85 12.62 9.32
N ARG A 118 -17.49 12.00 10.43
CA ARG A 118 -17.39 10.52 10.48
C ARG A 118 -18.73 9.80 10.33
N TYR A 119 -19.85 10.49 10.53
CA TYR A 119 -21.18 9.88 10.41
C TYR A 119 -21.98 10.40 9.21
N SER A 120 -21.72 11.62 8.72
CA SER A 120 -22.37 12.18 7.53
C SER A 120 -21.67 11.86 6.21
N SER A 121 -20.41 11.42 6.24
CA SER A 121 -19.69 11.04 5.01
C SER A 121 -20.25 9.75 4.40
N PRO A 122 -20.24 9.62 3.05
CA PRO A 122 -20.73 8.44 2.36
C PRO A 122 -19.94 7.19 2.76
N LEU A 123 -20.64 6.06 2.83
CA LEU A 123 -20.03 4.75 2.99
C LEU A 123 -19.60 4.23 1.62
N LEU A 124 -18.31 4.00 1.43
CA LEU A 124 -17.77 3.53 0.15
C LEU A 124 -17.28 2.08 0.28
N PRO A 125 -17.73 1.18 -0.63
CA PRO A 125 -17.12 -0.13 -0.80
C PRO A 125 -15.70 0.01 -1.34
N TYR A 126 -14.92 -1.08 -1.29
CA TYR A 126 -13.52 -1.08 -1.71
C TYR A 126 -13.29 -0.47 -3.09
N ASP A 127 -14.06 -0.88 -4.09
CA ASP A 127 -13.81 -0.45 -5.48
C ASP A 127 -14.02 1.07 -5.63
N ALA A 128 -15.02 1.63 -4.94
CA ALA A 128 -15.25 3.08 -4.91
C ALA A 128 -14.19 3.83 -4.10
N ALA A 129 -13.73 3.27 -2.98
CA ALA A 129 -12.65 3.85 -2.18
C ALA A 129 -11.30 3.85 -2.94
N ALA A 130 -11.01 2.76 -3.65
CA ALA A 130 -9.86 2.59 -4.52
C ALA A 130 -9.88 3.60 -5.67
N ALA A 131 -11.00 3.71 -6.37
CA ALA A 131 -11.17 4.71 -7.44
C ALA A 131 -11.03 6.14 -6.90
N ARG A 132 -11.61 6.44 -5.72
CA ARG A 132 -11.48 7.76 -5.10
C ARG A 132 -10.03 8.11 -4.75
N LEU A 133 -9.25 7.15 -4.26
CA LEU A 133 -7.82 7.33 -4.00
C LEU A 133 -7.05 7.62 -5.29
N ALA A 134 -7.29 6.83 -6.34
CA ALA A 134 -6.63 6.97 -7.64
C ALA A 134 -6.95 8.30 -8.33
N ALA A 135 -8.24 8.68 -8.37
CA ALA A 135 -8.71 9.95 -8.92
C ALA A 135 -8.21 11.17 -8.14
N ALA A 136 -7.80 10.99 -6.88
CA ALA A 136 -7.14 12.02 -6.09
C ALA A 136 -5.62 12.10 -6.34
N GLY A 137 -5.08 11.37 -7.32
CA GLY A 137 -3.66 11.40 -7.70
C GLY A 137 -2.73 10.55 -6.82
N PHE A 138 -3.28 9.64 -6.02
CA PHE A 138 -2.50 8.69 -5.24
C PHE A 138 -2.42 7.33 -5.94
N ALA A 139 -1.20 6.89 -6.22
CA ALA A 139 -0.91 5.52 -6.65
C ALA A 139 -0.70 4.61 -5.43
N LEU A 140 -1.10 3.35 -5.53
CA LEU A 140 -0.87 2.34 -4.49
C LEU A 140 -0.25 1.08 -5.10
N TRP A 141 0.86 0.62 -4.50
CA TRP A 141 1.53 -0.61 -4.92
C TRP A 141 2.32 -1.23 -3.76
N ASP A 142 3.16 -2.22 -4.06
CA ASP A 142 4.06 -2.87 -3.11
C ASP A 142 5.51 -2.87 -3.62
N VAL A 143 6.47 -2.97 -2.70
CA VAL A 143 7.88 -3.18 -3.05
C VAL A 143 8.14 -4.60 -3.56
N VAL A 144 7.52 -5.61 -2.96
CA VAL A 144 7.73 -7.02 -3.33
C VAL A 144 6.67 -7.46 -4.33
N GLY A 145 7.09 -7.72 -5.56
CA GLY A 145 6.25 -8.20 -6.66
C GLY A 145 5.94 -9.68 -6.58
N ALA A 146 6.91 -10.51 -6.19
CA ALA A 146 6.71 -11.94 -5.96
C ALA A 146 7.61 -12.47 -4.84
N CYS A 147 7.14 -13.47 -4.11
CA CYS A 147 7.95 -14.22 -3.15
C CYS A 147 7.38 -15.60 -2.84
N GLU A 148 8.23 -16.53 -2.43
CA GLU A 148 7.83 -17.79 -1.81
C GLU A 148 7.48 -17.56 -0.33
N ARG A 149 6.34 -18.08 0.11
CA ARG A 149 5.89 -17.97 1.50
C ARG A 149 5.16 -19.25 1.94
N GLU A 150 5.71 -19.96 2.92
CA GLU A 150 5.09 -21.18 3.48
C GLU A 150 3.86 -20.87 4.36
N GLY A 151 3.83 -19.69 4.99
CA GLY A 151 2.80 -19.30 5.95
C GLY A 151 2.06 -17.99 5.63
N SER A 152 1.50 -17.38 6.67
CA SER A 152 0.66 -16.18 6.55
C SER A 152 1.33 -14.91 7.05
N LEU A 153 2.45 -15.04 7.75
CA LEU A 153 3.20 -13.93 8.34
C LEU A 153 4.28 -13.44 7.38
N ASP A 154 4.60 -12.15 7.46
CA ASP A 154 5.70 -11.56 6.69
C ASP A 154 7.07 -12.17 7.07
N ALA A 155 7.19 -12.81 8.24
CA ALA A 155 8.36 -13.55 8.67
C ALA A 155 8.56 -14.87 7.90
N ASP A 156 7.49 -15.40 7.29
CA ASP A 156 7.52 -16.66 6.54
C ASP A 156 7.95 -16.45 5.08
N ILE A 157 8.25 -15.20 4.69
CA ILE A 157 8.76 -14.86 3.36
C ILE A 157 10.21 -15.33 3.28
N ALA A 158 10.50 -16.24 2.35
CA ALA A 158 11.84 -16.69 2.07
C ALA A 158 12.66 -15.53 1.47
N PRO A 159 13.66 -14.96 2.18
CA PRO A 159 14.33 -13.72 1.75
C PRO A 159 15.00 -13.82 0.37
N GLN A 160 15.50 -15.01 0.03
CA GLN A 160 16.14 -15.32 -1.25
C GLN A 160 15.17 -15.39 -2.43
N SER A 161 13.87 -15.53 -2.17
CA SER A 161 12.83 -15.65 -3.22
C SER A 161 12.21 -14.30 -3.60
N VAL A 162 12.58 -13.23 -2.91
CA VAL A 162 11.97 -11.91 -3.08
C VAL A 162 12.35 -11.31 -4.42
N VAL A 163 11.36 -11.14 -5.30
CA VAL A 163 11.45 -10.38 -6.54
C VAL A 163 10.75 -9.05 -6.34
N ALA A 164 11.50 -7.96 -6.47
CA ALA A 164 10.95 -6.62 -6.33
C ALA A 164 10.12 -6.21 -7.55
N ASN A 165 9.07 -5.43 -7.30
CA ASN A 165 8.40 -4.68 -8.36
C ASN A 165 9.34 -3.60 -8.91
N ASP A 166 9.23 -3.32 -10.21
CA ASP A 166 10.00 -2.24 -10.85
C ASP A 166 9.37 -0.87 -10.56
N VAL A 167 9.61 -0.39 -9.34
CA VAL A 167 9.14 0.93 -8.89
C VAL A 167 9.76 2.05 -9.72
N ARG A 168 10.98 1.87 -10.24
CA ARG A 168 11.65 2.85 -11.08
C ARG A 168 10.91 3.01 -12.40
N ALA A 169 10.57 1.91 -13.08
CA ALA A 169 9.80 1.96 -14.32
C ALA A 169 8.43 2.63 -14.14
N LEU A 170 7.75 2.42 -13.00
CA LEU A 170 6.51 3.13 -12.68
C LEU A 170 6.73 4.65 -12.52
N CYS A 171 7.78 5.05 -11.80
CA CYS A 171 8.13 6.46 -11.64
C CYS A 171 8.61 7.12 -12.94
N ASP A 172 9.25 6.37 -13.83
CA ASP A 172 9.64 6.84 -15.16
C ASP A 172 8.42 6.98 -16.09
N ARG A 173 7.45 6.05 -16.01
CA ARG A 173 6.15 6.18 -16.69
C ARG A 173 5.35 7.39 -16.19
N PHE A 174 5.42 7.70 -14.89
CA PHE A 174 4.68 8.82 -14.29
C PHE A 174 5.60 9.87 -13.66
N PRO A 175 6.12 10.83 -14.45
CA PRO A 175 6.99 11.89 -13.92
C PRO A 175 6.36 12.90 -12.97
N SER A 176 5.03 12.89 -12.88
CA SER A 176 4.27 13.58 -11.86
C SER A 176 4.53 13.07 -10.44
N ILE A 177 5.01 11.83 -10.27
CA ILE A 177 5.31 11.28 -8.95
C ILE A 177 6.47 12.07 -8.34
N ARG A 178 6.16 12.81 -7.26
CA ARG A 178 7.12 13.60 -6.48
C ARG A 178 7.34 13.03 -5.08
N ARG A 179 6.60 11.99 -4.71
CA ARG A 179 6.65 11.41 -3.36
C ARG A 179 6.43 9.91 -3.38
N VAL A 180 7.26 9.20 -2.63
CA VAL A 180 7.10 7.78 -2.33
C VAL A 180 6.94 7.60 -0.83
N CYS A 181 5.82 7.01 -0.43
CA CYS A 181 5.40 6.84 0.96
C CYS A 181 5.43 5.36 1.33
N PHE A 182 6.27 4.98 2.29
CA PHE A 182 6.36 3.60 2.79
C PHE A 182 5.31 3.35 3.87
N ALA A 183 4.23 2.67 3.49
CA ALA A 183 3.04 2.45 4.31
C ALA A 183 3.23 1.44 5.46
N SER A 184 4.23 0.55 5.35
CA SER A 184 4.55 -0.43 6.40
C SER A 184 5.81 -0.07 7.20
N GLY A 185 6.25 1.19 7.11
CA GLY A 185 7.32 1.74 7.93
C GLY A 185 8.74 1.42 7.46
N ALA A 186 9.68 1.37 8.42
CA ALA A 186 11.11 1.31 8.16
C ALA A 186 11.56 0.05 7.39
N GLN A 187 10.85 -1.06 7.55
CA GLN A 187 11.18 -2.32 6.87
C GLN A 187 10.99 -2.22 5.35
N THR A 188 9.86 -1.67 4.91
CA THR A 188 9.60 -1.46 3.48
C THR A 188 10.60 -0.50 2.86
N ALA A 189 10.96 0.56 3.58
CA ALA A 189 11.99 1.49 3.13
C ALA A 189 13.35 0.78 2.99
N LYS A 190 13.75 -0.05 3.95
CA LYS A 190 15.00 -0.83 3.87
C LYS A 190 15.01 -1.74 2.63
N LEU A 191 13.92 -2.45 2.37
CA LEU A 191 13.78 -3.31 1.19
C LEU A 191 13.88 -2.51 -0.10
N PHE A 192 13.16 -1.38 -0.19
CA PHE A 192 13.24 -0.49 -1.35
C PHE A 192 14.68 -0.04 -1.63
N LEU A 193 15.40 0.41 -0.59
CA LEU A 193 16.80 0.85 -0.72
C LEU A 193 17.72 -0.27 -1.20
N GLN A 194 17.53 -1.50 -0.71
CA GLN A 194 18.33 -2.65 -1.12
C GLN A 194 18.09 -3.04 -2.58
N GLN A 195 16.85 -2.94 -3.04
CA GLN A 195 16.45 -3.34 -4.39
C GLN A 195 16.71 -2.24 -5.44
N ASN A 196 16.88 -0.98 -5.01
CA ASN A 196 17.04 0.18 -5.89
C ASN A 196 18.35 0.94 -5.62
N GLU A 197 19.42 0.25 -5.21
CA GLU A 197 20.66 0.89 -4.74
C GLU A 197 21.25 1.89 -5.74
N GLU A 198 21.38 1.50 -7.01
CA GLU A 198 21.92 2.37 -8.05
C GLU A 198 21.07 3.63 -8.26
N TRP A 199 19.74 3.48 -8.25
CA TRP A 199 18.83 4.60 -8.42
C TRP A 199 18.84 5.54 -7.21
N VAL A 200 18.94 4.98 -6.00
CA VAL A 200 19.07 5.77 -4.78
C VAL A 200 20.36 6.59 -4.79
N ARG A 201 21.46 6.01 -5.27
CA ARG A 201 22.76 6.69 -5.38
C ARG A 201 22.83 7.72 -6.50
N SER A 202 21.86 7.76 -7.42
CA SER A 202 21.87 8.72 -8.52
C SER A 202 21.49 10.16 -8.13
N GLY A 203 21.17 10.41 -6.85
CA GLY A 203 20.71 11.71 -6.36
C GLY A 203 19.25 12.04 -6.71
N ALA A 204 18.46 11.04 -7.14
CA ALA A 204 17.05 11.25 -7.52
C ALA A 204 16.14 11.56 -6.32
N PHE A 205 16.59 11.31 -5.09
CA PHE A 205 15.77 11.32 -3.89
C PHE A 205 16.21 12.34 -2.85
N SER A 206 15.23 12.83 -2.10
CA SER A 206 15.44 13.58 -0.86
C SER A 206 14.56 13.08 0.26
N LEU A 207 14.83 13.59 1.46
CA LEU A 207 14.02 13.36 2.64
C LEU A 207 13.18 14.61 2.95
N PRO A 208 12.05 14.46 3.66
CA PRO A 208 11.23 15.60 4.06
C PRO A 208 12.03 16.58 4.91
N HIS A 209 11.99 17.86 4.53
CA HIS A 209 12.67 18.91 5.29
C HIS A 209 12.05 19.09 6.68
N GLY A 210 12.89 19.25 7.70
CA GLY A 210 12.45 19.44 9.09
C GLY A 210 12.00 18.16 9.81
N GLU A 211 12.01 17.00 9.14
CA GLU A 211 11.73 15.71 9.78
C GLU A 211 12.99 15.03 10.31
N PRO A 212 12.90 14.30 11.43
CA PRO A 212 13.99 13.44 11.87
C PRO A 212 14.25 12.36 10.81
N ILE A 213 15.53 12.12 10.49
CA ILE A 213 15.91 11.13 9.47
C ILE A 213 15.55 9.72 9.99
N PRO A 214 14.67 8.97 9.28
CA PRO A 214 14.34 7.60 9.63
C PRO A 214 15.57 6.68 9.70
N PRO A 215 15.58 5.66 10.60
CA PRO A 215 16.72 4.76 10.76
C PRO A 215 17.27 4.10 9.48
N PRO A 216 16.43 3.67 8.50
CA PRO A 216 16.93 3.11 7.25
C PRO A 216 17.80 4.08 6.45
N PHE A 217 17.50 5.39 6.48
CA PHE A 217 18.21 6.41 5.74
C PHE A 217 19.42 6.98 6.51
N ALA A 218 19.43 6.85 7.84
CA ALA A 218 20.56 7.27 8.69
C ALA A 218 21.76 6.31 8.63
N ALA A 219 21.59 5.11 8.08
CA ALA A 219 22.67 4.14 7.95
C ALA A 219 23.85 4.71 7.15
N ARG A 220 25.08 4.47 7.63
CA ARG A 220 26.31 5.06 7.05
C ARG A 220 26.41 4.88 5.53
N LYS A 221 25.98 3.75 4.99
CA LYS A 221 26.03 3.45 3.56
C LYS A 221 25.13 4.31 2.67
N TRP A 222 24.12 4.97 3.26
CA TRP A 222 23.14 5.83 2.58
C TRP A 222 23.30 7.31 2.91
N ARG A 223 24.22 7.65 3.81
CA ARG A 223 24.33 8.99 4.39
C ARG A 223 24.50 10.07 3.33
N ASP A 224 25.29 9.77 2.30
CA ASP A 224 25.58 10.71 1.21
C ASP A 224 24.55 10.65 0.06
N ALA A 225 23.69 9.61 0.03
CA ALA A 225 22.73 9.41 -1.06
C ALA A 225 21.55 10.40 -1.00
N PHE A 226 21.32 11.02 0.15
CA PHE A 226 20.25 12.01 0.36
C PHE A 226 20.77 13.43 0.56
N THR A 227 22.09 13.62 0.45
CA THR A 227 22.70 14.95 0.43
C THR A 227 22.41 15.59 -0.92
N ILE A 228 21.69 16.70 -0.92
CA ILE A 228 21.36 17.43 -2.14
C ILE A 228 22.65 18.08 -2.66
N ALA A 229 23.23 17.53 -3.73
CA ALA A 229 24.34 18.18 -4.44
C ALA A 229 23.84 19.45 -5.13
N GLU A 230 24.66 20.51 -5.15
CA GLU A 230 24.34 21.75 -5.86
C GLU A 230 24.14 21.47 -7.36
N GLY A 231 22.98 21.88 -7.90
CA GLY A 231 22.73 21.91 -9.36
C GLY A 231 21.71 20.91 -9.91
N THR A 232 21.26 19.89 -9.18
CA THR A 232 20.14 19.01 -9.62
C THR A 232 19.15 18.79 -8.47
N PRO A 233 17.94 19.38 -8.52
CA PRO A 233 16.97 19.20 -7.45
C PRO A 233 16.47 17.75 -7.43
N PRO A 234 16.37 17.12 -6.25
CA PRO A 234 15.82 15.78 -6.10
C PRO A 234 14.38 15.75 -6.61
N ARG A 235 14.05 14.74 -7.43
CA ARG A 235 12.74 14.63 -8.08
C ARG A 235 11.68 14.06 -7.14
N ILE A 236 12.09 13.16 -6.22
CA ILE A 236 11.17 12.37 -5.41
C ILE A 236 11.54 12.45 -3.92
N VAL A 237 10.57 12.76 -3.07
CA VAL A 237 10.72 12.73 -1.60
C VAL A 237 10.36 11.35 -1.06
N LEU A 238 11.26 10.73 -0.31
CA LEU A 238 11.03 9.44 0.37
C LEU A 238 10.49 9.65 1.79
N VAL A 239 9.33 9.07 2.09
CA VAL A 239 8.63 9.26 3.36
C VAL A 239 8.41 7.92 4.03
N VAL A 240 8.85 7.77 5.28
CA VAL A 240 8.53 6.60 6.11
C VAL A 240 7.33 6.93 7.00
N LEU A 241 6.24 6.18 6.84
CA LEU A 241 5.01 6.40 7.60
C LEU A 241 4.87 5.37 8.73
N PRO A 242 4.15 5.70 9.81
CA PRO A 242 3.71 4.70 10.79
C PRO A 242 2.93 3.58 10.12
N SER A 243 3.28 2.33 10.42
CA SER A 243 2.69 1.17 9.78
C SER A 243 1.18 1.07 10.02
N VAL A 244 0.43 0.84 8.93
CA VAL A 244 -1.03 0.65 8.94
C VAL A 244 -1.46 -0.78 9.31
N SER A 245 -0.49 -1.69 9.47
CA SER A 245 -0.73 -3.06 9.89
C SER A 245 -1.26 -3.13 11.33
N PRO A 246 -2.14 -4.10 11.65
CA PRO A 246 -2.54 -4.40 13.03
C PRO A 246 -1.36 -4.74 13.95
N ALA A 247 -0.27 -5.28 13.41
CA ALA A 247 0.94 -5.62 14.18
C ALA A 247 1.61 -4.38 14.81
N ALA A 248 1.44 -3.20 14.21
CA ALA A 248 1.90 -1.94 14.75
C ALA A 248 0.85 -1.31 15.70
N ALA A 249 0.33 -2.11 16.64
CA ALA A 249 -0.69 -1.70 17.61
C ALA A 249 -0.17 -0.72 18.69
N SER A 250 1.14 -0.62 18.85
CA SER A 250 1.77 0.31 19.81
C SER A 250 1.58 1.78 19.42
N ILE A 251 1.34 2.08 18.15
CA ILE A 251 1.05 3.43 17.67
C ILE A 251 -0.47 3.59 17.58
N SER A 252 -1.01 4.61 18.27
CA SER A 252 -2.44 4.89 18.26
C SER A 252 -2.92 5.28 16.87
N TYR A 253 -4.20 5.02 16.57
CA TYR A 253 -4.81 5.45 15.32
C TYR A 253 -4.65 6.96 15.08
N LEU A 254 -4.84 7.78 16.12
CA LEU A 254 -4.72 9.24 16.01
C LEU A 254 -3.30 9.68 15.63
N ALA A 255 -2.28 9.04 16.21
CA ALA A 255 -0.88 9.30 15.85
C ALA A 255 -0.57 8.86 14.41
N LYS A 256 -1.13 7.71 13.96
CA LYS A 256 -1.04 7.31 12.55
C LYS A 256 -1.70 8.35 11.65
N ARG A 257 -2.91 8.77 11.99
CA ARG A 257 -3.69 9.78 11.24
C ARG A 257 -2.91 11.07 11.08
N GLU A 258 -2.38 11.62 12.17
CA GLU A 258 -1.62 12.87 12.14
C GLU A 258 -0.37 12.75 11.24
N ALA A 259 0.40 11.67 11.37
CA ALA A 259 1.60 11.47 10.56
C ALA A 259 1.27 11.28 9.07
N TRP A 260 0.27 10.46 8.75
CA TRP A 260 -0.18 10.21 7.38
C TRP A 260 -0.73 11.47 6.72
N GLU A 261 -1.53 12.24 7.45
CA GLU A 261 -2.06 13.51 6.99
C GLU A 261 -0.93 14.48 6.65
N ARG A 262 -0.02 14.69 7.60
CA ARG A 262 1.06 15.67 7.50
C ARG A 262 2.08 15.34 6.40
N LEU A 263 2.44 14.06 6.27
CA LEU A 263 3.56 13.63 5.43
C LEU A 263 3.14 13.06 4.06
N CYS A 264 1.93 12.54 3.95
CA CYS A 264 1.44 11.86 2.74
C CYS A 264 0.28 12.61 2.08
N PHE A 265 -0.87 12.70 2.75
CA PHE A 265 -2.11 13.17 2.12
C PHE A 265 -2.11 14.66 1.85
N LYS A 266 -1.86 15.50 2.86
CA LYS A 266 -1.88 16.97 2.70
C LYS A 266 -0.87 17.48 1.67
N PRO A 267 0.39 17.00 1.64
CA PRO A 267 1.31 17.38 0.57
C PRO A 267 0.89 16.88 -0.81
N GLY A 268 0.28 15.68 -0.89
CA GLY A 268 -0.24 15.13 -2.14
C GLY A 268 -1.40 15.94 -2.71
N LEU A 269 -2.42 16.22 -1.90
CA LEU A 269 -3.59 17.01 -2.30
C LEU A 269 -3.20 18.41 -2.77
N ARG A 270 -2.15 19.02 -2.21
CA ARG A 270 -1.60 20.29 -2.72
C ARG A 270 -1.01 20.17 -4.13
N GLU A 271 -0.43 19.02 -4.50
CA GLU A 271 0.03 18.78 -5.87
C GLU A 271 -1.16 18.60 -6.82
N LEU A 272 -2.23 17.95 -6.38
CA LEU A 272 -3.48 17.86 -7.14
C LEU A 272 -4.10 19.25 -7.39
N ASP A 273 -4.19 20.09 -6.37
CA ASP A 273 -4.71 21.47 -6.49
C ASP A 273 -3.89 22.28 -7.53
N LYS A 274 -2.56 22.17 -7.49
CA LYS A 274 -1.67 22.82 -8.48
C LYS A 274 -1.92 22.30 -9.90
N TRP A 275 -2.14 21.00 -10.05
CA TRP A 275 -2.41 20.40 -11.35
C TRP A 275 -3.76 20.83 -11.91
N GLN A 276 -4.80 20.89 -11.06
CA GLN A 276 -6.13 21.38 -11.44
C GLN A 276 -6.08 22.88 -11.80
N GLY A 277 -5.37 23.70 -11.02
CA GLY A 277 -5.20 25.14 -11.29
C GLY A 277 -4.32 25.47 -12.50
N ARG A 278 -3.57 24.51 -13.07
CA ARG A 278 -2.83 24.67 -14.33
C ARG A 278 -3.66 24.35 -15.57
N ARG A 279 -4.87 23.80 -15.43
CA ARG A 279 -5.76 23.48 -16.56
C ARG A 279 -6.71 24.61 -16.95
N ASP A 280 -6.69 25.74 -16.26
CA ASP A 280 -7.50 26.92 -16.61
C ASP A 280 -6.69 27.94 -17.42
N THR A 281 -6.38 27.61 -18.67
CA THR A 281 -6.03 28.62 -19.68
C THR A 281 -6.82 28.33 -20.96
N SER A 282 -7.70 29.29 -21.28
CA SER A 282 -8.47 29.53 -22.51
C SER A 282 -9.59 28.53 -22.88
N ASP A 283 -10.80 28.77 -22.37
CA ASP A 283 -11.86 29.39 -23.18
C ASP A 283 -12.90 30.08 -22.27
N GLY A 284 -13.18 31.35 -22.55
CA GLY A 284 -13.91 32.22 -21.65
C GLY A 284 -15.41 31.91 -21.60
N ARG A 285 -15.85 31.26 -20.53
CA ARG A 285 -17.18 31.43 -19.92
C ARG A 285 -17.06 31.19 -18.41
N ILE A 286 -17.20 32.28 -17.65
CA ILE A 286 -17.40 32.25 -16.21
C ILE A 286 -18.86 31.87 -16.01
N ASP A 287 -19.15 30.62 -15.67
CA ASP A 287 -20.41 30.24 -15.04
C ASP A 287 -20.18 29.01 -14.14
N ASP A 288 -20.43 29.23 -12.85
CA ASP A 288 -20.64 28.31 -11.74
C ASP A 288 -19.52 27.39 -11.18
N CYS A 289 -19.44 27.48 -9.85
CA CYS A 289 -18.66 26.71 -8.89
C CYS A 289 -18.58 25.21 -9.23
N PRO A 290 -17.39 24.57 -9.33
CA PRO A 290 -17.32 23.13 -9.33
C PRO A 290 -17.50 22.65 -7.89
N ALA A 291 -18.71 22.17 -7.61
CA ALA A 291 -19.04 21.39 -6.43
C ALA A 291 -17.90 20.41 -6.13
N ARG A 292 -17.19 20.64 -5.01
CA ARG A 292 -16.19 19.70 -4.48
C ARG A 292 -16.90 18.40 -4.13
N PHE A 293 -16.91 17.47 -5.08
CA PHE A 293 -17.52 16.15 -5.00
C PHE A 293 -19.03 16.14 -4.70
N SER A 294 -19.85 16.61 -5.64
CA SER A 294 -21.27 16.24 -5.66
C SER A 294 -21.41 14.75 -6.01
N LEU A 295 -22.06 14.01 -5.10
CA LEU A 295 -22.55 12.65 -5.31
C LEU A 295 -23.84 12.72 -6.11
N GLU A 296 -23.78 12.69 -7.43
CA GLU A 296 -24.93 12.33 -8.24
C GLU A 296 -24.51 11.35 -9.34
N THR A 297 -25.42 10.42 -9.61
CA THR A 297 -25.39 9.31 -10.58
C THR A 297 -24.47 8.11 -10.26
N CYS A 298 -24.82 7.38 -9.19
CA CYS A 298 -24.91 5.92 -9.31
C CYS A 298 -26.41 5.57 -9.26
N GLU A 299 -27.09 5.59 -10.40
CA GLU A 299 -28.41 4.98 -10.50
C GLU A 299 -28.24 3.45 -10.41
N ALA A 300 -28.83 2.87 -9.37
CA ALA A 300 -28.99 1.43 -9.26
C ALA A 300 -29.90 0.94 -10.39
N PRO A 301 -29.65 -0.24 -10.99
CA PRO A 301 -30.55 -0.78 -12.00
C PRO A 301 -31.93 -1.02 -11.40
N SER A 302 -32.94 -0.41 -12.03
CA SER A 302 -34.35 -0.56 -11.70
C SER A 302 -34.77 -2.02 -11.83
N ASN A 303 -35.30 -2.54 -10.74
CA ASN A 303 -35.80 -3.90 -10.64
C ASN A 303 -37.14 -3.98 -11.38
N ASN A 304 -37.12 -4.34 -12.66
CA ASN A 304 -38.33 -4.55 -13.44
C ASN A 304 -39.00 -5.85 -12.98
N LYS A 305 -40.07 -5.74 -12.19
CA LYS A 305 -40.98 -6.85 -11.94
C LYS A 305 -41.82 -7.07 -13.20
N GLU A 306 -41.57 -8.16 -13.91
CA GLU A 306 -42.54 -8.72 -14.84
C GLU A 306 -43.78 -9.21 -14.07
N PRO A 307 -45.00 -8.98 -14.58
CA PRO A 307 -46.19 -9.58 -14.02
C PRO A 307 -46.28 -11.04 -14.48
N ILE A 308 -46.41 -11.95 -13.52
CA ILE A 308 -46.77 -13.35 -13.76
C ILE A 308 -48.22 -13.37 -14.28
N GLY A 309 -48.39 -13.85 -15.51
CA GLY A 309 -49.66 -14.39 -16.01
C GLY A 309 -49.80 -15.86 -15.66
#